data_AF-A0A1M5FFL8-F1
#
_entry.id   AF-A0A1M5FFL8-F1
#
_cell.length_a   1.000
_cell.length_b   1.000
_cell.length_c   1.000
_cell.angle_alpha   90.00
_cell.angle_beta   90.00
_cell.angle_gamma   90.00
#
_symmetry.space_group_name_H-M   'P 1'
#
loop_
_entity.id
_entity.type
_entity.pdbx_description
1 polymer ?
#
loop_
_entity_poly.entity_id
_entity_poly.type
_entity_poly.pdbx_seq_one_letter_code
_entity_poly.pdbx_strand_id
1 'polypeptide(L)'
;EKDRLLHKINKLAKAQRISGIGRKPNLWRKINNINSQIINDTAHKIIEFALEHNADVIVFEYLGKLKSKGNYARRMRIKLQYWAKRRIQDKVCDMAHSYGMHVSWINPKNTSALAFDGTGKVTRNDKKDICEFTTGKKYHADLNASYNIGARYFIRELLNPLSERERLGYQAKVPDTVARSQQTLSTLISLVKAMQSQCDCVA
;
A
#
# COMPACT_ATOMS: atom_id res chain seq x y z
N GLU A 1 -8.30 -2.05 18.75
CA GLU A 1 -8.08 -3.41 18.17
C GLU A 1 -6.62 -3.92 18.25
N LYS A 2 -5.64 -3.13 17.78
CA LYS A 2 -4.19 -3.44 17.89
C LYS A 2 -3.73 -3.69 19.33
N ASP A 3 -4.27 -2.95 20.29
CA ASP A 3 -3.93 -3.12 21.72
C ASP A 3 -4.49 -4.41 22.31
N ARG A 4 -5.66 -4.86 21.82
CA ARG A 4 -6.27 -6.14 22.22
C ARG A 4 -5.40 -7.32 21.81
N LEU A 5 -4.90 -7.29 20.57
CA LEU A 5 -3.97 -8.30 20.05
C LEU A 5 -2.65 -8.29 20.82
N LEU A 6 -2.05 -7.10 21.02
CA LEU A 6 -0.80 -6.95 21.76
C LEU A 6 -0.92 -7.45 23.21
N HIS A 7 -2.04 -7.15 23.87
CA HIS A 7 -2.33 -7.64 25.22
C HIS A 7 -2.38 -9.18 25.27
N LYS A 8 -3.01 -9.85 24.29
CA LYS A 8 -3.01 -11.32 24.25
C LYS A 8 -1.64 -11.90 23.95
N ILE A 9 -0.85 -11.27 23.07
CA ILE A 9 0.54 -11.67 22.80
C ILE A 9 1.39 -11.55 24.06
N ASN A 10 1.22 -10.48 24.85
CA ASN A 10 1.92 -10.31 26.13
C ASN A 10 1.50 -11.38 27.15
N LYS A 11 0.22 -11.78 27.19
CA LYS A 11 -0.24 -12.91 28.01
C LYS A 11 0.41 -14.24 27.59
N LEU A 12 0.55 -14.49 26.29
CA LEU A 12 1.29 -15.65 25.78
C LEU A 12 2.76 -15.62 26.21
N ALA A 13 3.43 -14.47 26.07
CA ALA A 13 4.82 -14.32 26.48
C ALA A 13 5.00 -14.53 28.00
N LYS A 14 4.07 -14.04 28.83
CA LYS A 14 4.08 -14.30 30.28
C LYS A 14 3.91 -15.78 30.59
N ALA A 15 2.96 -16.46 29.93
CA ALA A 15 2.75 -17.90 30.13
C ALA A 15 3.97 -18.74 29.74
N GLN A 16 4.65 -18.38 28.65
CA GLN A 16 5.88 -19.05 28.21
C GLN A 16 7.04 -18.84 29.20
N ARG A 17 7.13 -17.66 29.82
CA ARG A 17 8.15 -17.38 30.84
C ARG A 17 7.93 -18.21 32.11
N ILE A 18 6.68 -18.39 32.54
CA ILE A 18 6.35 -19.09 33.79
C ILE A 18 6.42 -20.61 33.63
N SER A 19 5.87 -21.14 32.53
CA SER A 19 5.61 -22.58 32.36
C SER A 19 6.41 -23.23 31.22
N GLY A 20 7.47 -22.55 30.77
CA GLY A 20 8.30 -22.99 29.65
C GLY A 20 7.66 -22.78 28.27
N ILE A 21 8.49 -22.96 27.23
CA ILE A 21 8.06 -22.93 25.83
C ILE A 21 7.32 -24.23 25.54
N GLY A 22 5.98 -24.18 25.60
CA GLY A 22 5.12 -25.33 25.36
C GLY A 22 3.82 -24.97 24.64
N ARG A 23 3.02 -25.99 24.31
CA ARG A 23 1.73 -25.82 23.62
C ARG A 23 0.74 -25.04 24.50
N LYS A 24 0.24 -23.89 24.01
CA LYS A 24 -0.79 -23.07 24.68
C LYS A 24 -2.03 -22.88 23.80
N PRO A 25 -2.78 -23.95 23.49
CA PRO A 25 -3.83 -23.95 22.46
C PRO A 25 -4.93 -22.90 22.71
N ASN A 26 -5.36 -22.72 23.96
CA ASN A 26 -6.40 -21.75 24.30
C ASN A 26 -5.99 -20.29 24.07
N LEU A 27 -4.71 -19.95 24.30
CA LEU A 27 -4.19 -18.61 24.03
C LEU A 27 -4.03 -18.38 22.53
N TRP A 28 -3.50 -19.37 21.81
CA TRP A 28 -3.40 -19.33 20.35
C TRP A 28 -4.76 -19.20 19.67
N ARG A 29 -5.78 -19.95 20.12
CA ARG A 29 -7.16 -19.82 19.63
C ARG A 29 -7.66 -18.37 19.79
N LYS A 30 -7.48 -17.76 20.96
CA LYS A 30 -7.89 -16.37 21.22
C LYS A 30 -7.15 -15.37 20.31
N ILE A 31 -5.84 -15.54 20.13
CA ILE A 31 -5.04 -14.69 19.23
C ILE A 31 -5.52 -14.83 17.78
N ASN A 32 -5.75 -16.06 17.31
CA ASN A 32 -6.19 -16.34 15.96
C ASN A 32 -7.60 -15.81 15.69
N ASN A 33 -8.51 -15.88 16.66
CA ASN A 33 -9.85 -15.31 16.55
C ASN A 33 -9.79 -13.78 16.41
N ILE A 34 -8.99 -13.11 17.25
CA ILE A 34 -8.78 -11.66 17.15
C ILE A 34 -8.18 -11.28 15.79
N ASN A 35 -7.20 -12.04 15.32
CA ASN A 35 -6.56 -11.77 14.04
C ASN A 35 -7.54 -11.97 12.87
N SER A 36 -8.37 -13.01 12.93
CA SER A 36 -9.38 -13.27 11.90
C SER A 36 -10.47 -12.21 11.89
N GLN A 37 -10.88 -11.71 13.07
CA GLN A 37 -11.77 -10.55 13.17
C GLN A 37 -11.14 -9.32 12.50
N ILE A 38 -9.90 -8.95 12.85
CA ILE A 38 -9.19 -7.81 12.23
C ILE A 38 -9.21 -7.93 10.70
N ILE A 39 -8.91 -9.11 10.18
CA ILE A 39 -8.86 -9.36 8.73
C ILE A 39 -10.24 -9.17 8.10
N ASN A 40 -11.26 -9.79 8.67
CA ASN A 40 -12.62 -9.71 8.16
C ASN A 40 -13.13 -8.26 8.21
N ASP A 41 -13.03 -7.60 9.36
CA ASP A 41 -13.54 -6.24 9.56
C ASP A 41 -12.81 -5.25 8.63
N THR A 42 -11.50 -5.41 8.44
CA THR A 42 -10.73 -4.56 7.51
C THR A 42 -11.11 -4.82 6.06
N ALA A 43 -11.25 -6.09 5.65
CA ALA A 43 -11.59 -6.43 4.28
C ALA A 43 -12.98 -5.94 3.89
N HIS A 44 -13.99 -6.12 4.76
CA HIS A 44 -15.34 -5.60 4.52
C HIS A 44 -15.34 -4.08 4.37
N LYS A 45 -14.64 -3.35 5.24
CA LYS A 45 -14.55 -1.88 5.12
C LYS A 45 -13.90 -1.41 3.83
N ILE A 46 -12.87 -2.12 3.35
CA ILE A 46 -12.24 -1.79 2.07
C ILE A 46 -13.22 -2.00 0.91
N ILE A 47 -13.97 -3.10 0.93
CA ILE A 47 -14.94 -3.44 -0.11
C ILE A 47 -16.14 -2.48 -0.08
N GLU A 48 -16.68 -2.20 1.11
CA GLU A 48 -17.77 -1.24 1.30
C GLU A 48 -17.40 0.15 0.76
N PHE A 49 -16.20 0.62 1.10
CA PHE A 49 -15.66 1.89 0.57
C PHE A 49 -15.49 1.85 -0.96
N ALA A 50 -15.00 0.74 -1.51
CA ALA A 50 -14.84 0.60 -2.96
C ALA A 50 -16.20 0.62 -3.69
N LEU A 51 -17.20 -0.07 -3.13
CA LEU A 51 -18.56 -0.09 -3.67
C LEU A 51 -19.24 1.28 -3.58
N GLU A 52 -19.11 1.97 -2.45
CA GLU A 52 -19.65 3.32 -2.23
C GLU A 52 -19.13 4.32 -3.28
N HIS A 53 -17.88 4.15 -3.70
CA HIS A 53 -17.24 5.00 -4.69
C HIS A 53 -17.27 4.44 -6.12
N ASN A 54 -18.00 3.35 -6.38
CA ASN A 54 -18.09 2.68 -7.69
C ASN A 54 -16.70 2.38 -8.29
N ALA A 55 -15.76 1.92 -7.48
CA ALA A 55 -14.40 1.64 -7.93
C ALA A 55 -14.36 0.35 -8.75
N ASP A 56 -13.85 0.42 -9.99
CA ASP A 56 -13.63 -0.77 -10.83
C ASP A 56 -12.41 -1.60 -10.38
N VAL A 57 -11.44 -0.94 -9.75
CA VAL A 57 -10.13 -1.52 -9.44
C VAL A 57 -9.63 -1.13 -8.05
N ILE A 58 -9.18 -2.11 -7.28
CA ILE A 58 -8.46 -1.92 -6.02
C ILE A 58 -6.97 -2.15 -6.24
N VAL A 59 -6.15 -1.16 -5.88
CA VAL A 59 -4.70 -1.23 -6.06
C VAL A 59 -4.00 -1.36 -4.72
N PHE A 60 -3.22 -2.43 -4.57
CA PHE A 60 -2.38 -2.67 -3.40
C PHE A 60 -0.89 -2.50 -3.69
N GLU A 61 -0.13 -2.21 -2.64
CA GLU A 61 1.31 -2.45 -2.66
C GLU A 61 1.65 -3.93 -2.57
N TYR A 62 2.66 -4.36 -3.32
CA TYR A 62 3.22 -5.70 -3.20
C TYR A 62 4.14 -5.82 -1.98
N LEU A 63 3.56 -6.14 -0.83
CA LEU A 63 4.27 -6.26 0.45
C LEU A 63 4.90 -7.64 0.70
N GLY A 64 5.09 -8.43 -0.37
CA GLY A 64 5.53 -9.82 -0.28
C GLY A 64 6.92 -10.01 0.34
N LYS A 65 7.84 -9.06 0.15
CA LYS A 65 9.24 -9.16 0.60
C LYS A 65 9.51 -8.49 1.95
N LEU A 66 8.50 -7.95 2.63
CA LEU A 66 8.66 -7.35 3.95
C LEU A 66 8.86 -8.42 5.03
N LYS A 67 10.13 -8.67 5.34
CA LYS A 67 10.56 -9.52 6.45
C LYS A 67 11.10 -8.67 7.60
N SER A 68 10.93 -9.17 8.82
CA SER A 68 11.63 -8.64 9.98
C SER A 68 13.14 -8.79 9.77
N LYS A 69 13.89 -7.69 9.70
CA LYS A 69 15.36 -7.69 9.79
C LYS A 69 15.78 -7.97 11.24
N GLY A 70 16.93 -8.63 11.42
CA GLY A 70 17.43 -9.07 12.72
C GLY A 70 17.54 -7.95 13.77
N ASN A 71 17.83 -6.73 13.33
CA ASN A 71 18.08 -5.57 14.19
C ASN A 71 16.80 -4.85 14.63
N TYR A 72 15.60 -5.33 14.27
CA TYR A 72 14.37 -4.67 14.70
C TYR A 72 14.08 -4.91 16.18
N ALA A 73 13.69 -3.82 16.86
CA ALA A 73 13.15 -3.88 18.22
C ALA A 73 12.06 -4.95 18.32
N ARG A 74 12.03 -5.68 19.44
CA ARG A 74 11.09 -6.80 19.68
C ARG A 74 9.64 -6.43 19.34
N ARG A 75 9.20 -5.23 19.73
CA ARG A 75 7.85 -4.72 19.44
C ARG A 75 7.58 -4.63 17.93
N MET A 76 8.55 -4.18 17.14
CA MET A 76 8.42 -4.08 15.68
C MET A 76 8.38 -5.47 15.03
N ARG A 77 9.20 -6.41 15.51
CA ARG A 77 9.16 -7.80 15.02
C ARG A 77 7.80 -8.45 15.26
N ILE A 78 7.25 -8.29 16.46
CA ILE A 78 5.90 -8.76 16.80
C ILE A 78 4.86 -8.11 15.88
N LYS A 79 4.90 -6.78 15.71
CA LYS A 79 4.00 -6.08 14.78
C LYS A 79 4.08 -6.68 13.37
N LEU A 80 5.27 -6.85 12.81
CA LEU A 80 5.46 -7.41 11.47
C LEU A 80 5.02 -8.87 11.35
N GLN A 81 5.22 -9.68 12.40
CA GLN A 81 4.83 -11.09 12.44
C GLN A 81 3.31 -11.27 12.47
N TYR A 82 2.60 -10.44 13.24
CA TYR A 82 1.15 -10.54 13.38
C TYR A 82 0.37 -9.59 12.47
N TRP A 83 1.05 -8.73 11.71
CA TRP A 83 0.40 -7.92 10.69
C TRP A 83 -0.03 -8.81 9.53
N ALA A 84 -1.32 -9.11 9.50
CA ALA A 84 -1.97 -9.98 8.53
C ALA A 84 -2.13 -9.35 7.13
N LYS A 85 -1.18 -8.50 6.71
CA LYS A 85 -1.23 -7.74 5.45
C LYS A 85 -1.60 -8.58 4.22
N ARG A 86 -0.96 -9.75 4.05
CA ARG A 86 -1.26 -10.65 2.94
C ARG A 86 -2.67 -11.22 3.06
N ARG A 87 -3.03 -11.75 4.23
CA ARG A 87 -4.38 -12.29 4.47
C ARG A 87 -5.49 -11.26 4.26
N ILE A 88 -5.24 -9.98 4.55
CA ILE A 88 -6.17 -8.89 4.23
C ILE A 88 -6.26 -8.70 2.71
N GLN A 89 -5.12 -8.59 2.01
CA GLN A 89 -5.09 -8.46 0.55
C GLN A 89 -5.76 -9.65 -0.15
N ASP A 90 -5.49 -10.88 0.29
CA ASP A 90 -6.07 -12.11 -0.25
C ASP A 90 -7.59 -12.10 -0.04
N LYS A 91 -8.06 -11.77 1.18
CA LYS A 91 -9.49 -11.70 1.48
C LYS A 91 -10.20 -10.60 0.68
N VAL A 92 -9.59 -9.43 0.53
CA VAL A 92 -10.11 -8.34 -0.31
C VAL A 92 -10.15 -8.79 -1.77
N CYS A 93 -9.13 -9.50 -2.26
CA CYS A 93 -9.09 -10.03 -3.62
C CYS A 93 -10.28 -10.97 -3.90
N ASP A 94 -10.50 -11.95 -3.02
CA ASP A 94 -11.63 -12.88 -3.13
C ASP A 94 -12.98 -12.15 -3.15
N MET A 95 -13.16 -11.16 -2.27
CA MET A 95 -14.38 -10.37 -2.20
C MET A 95 -14.54 -9.46 -3.43
N ALA A 96 -13.47 -8.76 -3.83
CA ALA A 96 -13.48 -7.85 -4.97
C ALA A 96 -13.90 -8.57 -6.26
N HIS A 97 -13.35 -9.76 -6.51
CA HIS A 97 -13.75 -10.58 -7.65
C HIS A 97 -15.22 -10.99 -7.61
N SER A 98 -15.80 -11.25 -6.43
CA SER A 98 -17.23 -11.55 -6.30
C SER A 98 -18.14 -10.38 -6.67
N TYR A 99 -17.61 -9.15 -6.62
CA TYR A 99 -18.29 -7.92 -7.06
C TYR A 99 -17.85 -7.45 -8.46
N GLY A 100 -17.08 -8.25 -9.20
CA GLY A 100 -16.59 -7.88 -10.53
C GLY A 100 -15.47 -6.83 -10.55
N MET A 101 -14.89 -6.48 -9.40
CA MET A 101 -13.76 -5.55 -9.32
C MET A 101 -12.43 -6.25 -9.61
N HIS A 102 -11.51 -5.56 -10.29
CA HIS A 102 -10.15 -6.04 -10.47
C HIS A 102 -9.26 -5.69 -9.27
N VAL A 103 -8.25 -6.52 -9.00
CA VAL A 103 -7.22 -6.21 -8.01
C VAL A 103 -5.85 -6.21 -8.66
N SER A 104 -5.07 -5.17 -8.38
CA SER A 104 -3.72 -5.01 -8.93
C SER A 104 -2.70 -4.73 -7.83
N TRP A 105 -1.48 -5.24 -8.03
CA TRP A 105 -0.35 -4.96 -7.14
C TRP A 105 0.70 -4.11 -7.83
N ILE A 106 1.23 -3.13 -7.12
CA ILE A 106 2.33 -2.26 -7.58
C ILE A 106 3.56 -2.38 -6.70
N ASN A 107 4.72 -1.97 -7.23
CA ASN A 107 5.97 -1.99 -6.47
C ASN A 107 5.94 -0.92 -5.35
N PRO A 108 6.09 -1.30 -4.06
CA PRO A 108 6.04 -0.37 -2.93
C PRO A 108 7.24 0.58 -2.83
N LYS A 109 8.28 0.40 -3.66
CA LYS A 109 9.50 1.20 -3.53
C LYS A 109 9.19 2.69 -3.73
N ASN A 110 9.49 3.49 -2.72
CA ASN A 110 9.34 4.95 -2.65
C ASN A 110 7.93 5.52 -2.74
N THR A 111 6.87 4.71 -2.81
CA THR A 111 5.47 5.17 -2.83
C THR A 111 5.17 6.12 -1.67
N SER A 112 5.70 5.81 -0.48
CA SER A 112 5.51 6.58 0.74
C SER A 112 6.67 7.54 1.06
N ALA A 113 7.72 7.57 0.23
CA ALA A 113 8.93 8.35 0.46
C ALA A 113 9.04 9.57 -0.47
N LEU A 114 8.26 9.61 -1.54
CA LEU A 114 8.17 10.71 -2.48
C LEU A 114 6.88 11.48 -2.27
N ALA A 115 6.94 12.80 -2.40
CA ALA A 115 5.79 13.68 -2.39
C ALA A 115 4.96 13.43 -3.65
N PHE A 116 3.64 13.28 -3.50
CA PHE A 116 2.77 12.97 -4.63
C PHE A 116 2.79 14.08 -5.70
N ASP A 117 3.08 15.32 -5.32
CA ASP A 117 3.17 16.48 -6.21
C ASP A 117 4.51 16.57 -6.96
N GLY A 118 5.42 15.61 -6.75
CA GLY A 118 6.69 15.53 -7.46
C GLY A 118 7.79 16.41 -6.88
N THR A 119 7.57 17.04 -5.72
CA THR A 119 8.57 17.94 -5.09
C THR A 119 9.76 17.21 -4.46
N GLY A 120 9.82 15.88 -4.58
CA GLY A 120 10.96 15.04 -4.19
C GLY A 120 10.69 14.21 -2.95
N LYS A 121 11.73 13.96 -2.14
CA LYS A 121 11.62 13.11 -0.94
C LYS A 121 10.96 13.87 0.21
N VAL A 122 10.06 13.20 0.92
CA VAL A 122 9.40 13.75 2.11
C VAL A 122 10.19 13.46 3.38
N THR A 123 10.11 14.36 4.36
CA THR A 123 10.47 14.08 5.75
C THR A 123 9.23 13.61 6.52
N ARG A 124 9.42 12.92 7.65
CA ARG A 124 8.30 12.43 8.48
C ARG A 124 8.48 12.88 9.92
N ASN A 125 7.37 13.14 10.59
CA ASN A 125 7.36 13.37 12.03
C ASN A 125 7.69 12.08 12.81
N ASP A 126 7.87 12.19 14.13
CA ASP A 126 8.21 11.05 14.99
C ASP A 126 7.18 9.93 14.96
N LYS A 127 5.89 10.29 14.86
CA LYS A 127 4.76 9.34 14.75
C LYS A 127 4.69 8.66 13.39
N LYS A 128 5.36 9.21 12.37
CA LYS A 128 5.42 8.77 10.96
C LYS A 128 4.08 8.81 10.21
N ASP A 129 3.06 9.46 10.79
CA ASP A 129 1.72 9.62 10.23
C ASP A 129 1.58 10.88 9.37
N ILE A 130 2.42 11.89 9.61
CA ILE A 130 2.53 13.11 8.83
C ILE A 130 3.87 13.12 8.09
N CYS A 131 3.81 13.51 6.82
CA CYS A 131 4.97 13.81 6.00
C CYS A 131 4.98 15.28 5.61
N GLU A 132 6.18 15.84 5.48
CA GLU A 132 6.39 17.21 5.04
C GLU A 132 7.16 17.22 3.73
N PHE A 133 6.65 17.99 2.77
CA PHE A 133 7.23 18.12 1.44
C PHE A 133 8.37 19.14 1.48
N THR A 134 9.22 19.14 0.45
CA THR A 134 10.33 20.11 0.36
C THR A 134 9.83 21.56 0.31
N THR A 135 8.56 21.78 -0.07
CA THR A 135 7.89 23.08 -0.08
C THR A 135 7.30 23.48 1.29
N GLY A 136 7.49 22.68 2.35
CA GLY A 136 6.91 22.92 3.69
C GLY A 136 5.45 22.48 3.85
N LYS A 137 4.81 21.95 2.80
CA LYS A 137 3.44 21.41 2.89
C LYS A 137 3.42 20.15 3.75
N LYS A 138 2.49 20.08 4.70
CA LYS A 138 2.29 18.90 5.56
C LYS A 138 1.09 18.09 5.08
N TYR A 139 1.24 16.77 5.06
CA TYR A 139 0.23 15.87 4.55
C TYR A 139 0.21 14.54 5.30
N HIS A 140 -0.93 13.85 5.31
CA HIS A 140 -0.98 12.49 5.83
C HIS A 140 -0.14 11.55 4.97
N ALA A 141 0.78 10.83 5.61
CA ALA A 141 1.79 10.07 4.90
C ALA A 141 1.22 8.83 4.18
N ASP A 142 0.12 8.28 4.70
CA ASP A 142 -0.61 7.17 4.07
C ASP A 142 -1.41 7.67 2.86
N LEU A 143 -2.01 8.86 2.93
CA LEU A 143 -2.74 9.48 1.81
C LEU A 143 -1.78 9.92 0.68
N ASN A 144 -0.61 10.44 1.03
CA ASN A 144 0.47 10.67 0.06
C ASN A 144 0.86 9.37 -0.66
N ALA A 145 0.99 8.27 0.09
CA ALA A 145 1.33 6.98 -0.49
C ALA A 145 0.21 6.45 -1.40
N SER A 146 -1.06 6.57 -1.00
CA SER A 146 -2.20 6.10 -1.81
C SER A 146 -2.28 6.79 -3.18
N TYR A 147 -2.01 8.10 -3.24
CA TYR A 147 -1.92 8.80 -4.53
C TYR A 147 -0.83 8.23 -5.44
N ASN A 148 0.37 7.98 -4.90
CA ASN A 148 1.46 7.41 -5.68
C ASN A 148 1.19 5.97 -6.11
N ILE A 149 0.51 5.17 -5.27
CA ILE A 149 0.08 3.81 -5.58
C ILE A 149 -0.89 3.82 -6.76
N GLY A 150 -1.95 4.64 -6.69
CA GLY A 150 -2.92 4.78 -7.78
C GLY A 150 -2.31 5.33 -9.06
N ALA A 151 -1.45 6.34 -8.95
CA ALA A 151 -0.76 6.93 -10.10
C ALA A 151 0.04 5.90 -10.89
N ARG A 152 0.79 5.04 -10.20
CA ARG A 152 1.58 3.98 -10.84
C ARG A 152 0.74 2.94 -11.55
N TYR A 153 -0.46 2.65 -11.04
CA TYR A 153 -1.41 1.79 -11.72
C TYR A 153 -1.82 2.42 -13.05
N PHE A 154 -2.32 3.66 -13.05
CA PHE A 154 -2.77 4.31 -14.27
C PHE A 154 -1.64 4.55 -15.27
N ILE A 155 -0.45 4.95 -14.83
CA ILE A 155 0.71 5.09 -15.74
C ILE A 155 1.00 3.76 -16.45
N ARG A 156 0.92 2.64 -15.72
CA ARG A 156 1.09 1.30 -16.31
C ARG A 156 -0.01 1.00 -17.33
N GLU A 157 -1.28 1.22 -16.96
CA GLU A 157 -2.43 0.94 -17.85
C GLU A 157 -2.42 1.82 -19.11
N LEU A 158 -1.95 3.07 -19.01
CA LEU A 158 -1.85 3.97 -20.15
C LEU A 158 -0.69 3.62 -21.08
N LEU A 159 0.47 3.22 -20.55
CA LEU A 159 1.68 3.01 -21.35
C LEU A 159 1.87 1.58 -21.86
N ASN A 160 1.31 0.57 -21.18
CA ASN A 160 1.48 -0.82 -21.57
C ASN A 160 0.87 -1.17 -22.93
N PRO A 161 -0.35 -0.70 -23.27
CA PRO A 161 -0.98 -1.03 -24.56
C PRO A 161 -0.31 -0.37 -25.77
N LEU A 162 0.43 0.73 -25.55
CA LEU A 162 1.06 1.49 -26.61
C LEU A 162 2.20 0.72 -27.28
N SER A 163 2.44 1.02 -28.56
CA SER A 163 3.63 0.55 -29.27
C SER A 163 4.90 1.12 -28.63
N GLU A 164 6.04 0.47 -28.88
CA GLU A 164 7.32 0.93 -28.34
C GLU A 164 7.65 2.36 -28.78
N ARG A 165 7.38 2.71 -30.05
CA ARG A 165 7.61 4.05 -30.58
C ARG A 165 6.80 5.12 -29.85
N GLU A 166 5.50 4.88 -29.65
CA GLU A 166 4.62 5.81 -28.95
C GLU A 166 5.04 5.95 -27.47
N ARG A 167 5.32 4.83 -26.82
CA ARG A 167 5.78 4.80 -25.42
C ARG A 167 7.07 5.60 -25.25
N LEU A 168 8.05 5.41 -26.13
CA LEU A 168 9.30 6.18 -26.12
C LEU A 168 9.05 7.67 -26.38
N GLY A 169 8.11 8.01 -27.26
CA GLY A 169 7.69 9.39 -27.50
C GLY A 169 7.16 10.08 -26.23
N TYR A 170 6.28 9.40 -25.49
CA TYR A 170 5.79 9.92 -24.21
C TYR A 170 6.86 9.94 -23.11
N GLN A 171 7.75 8.95 -23.06
CA GLN A 171 8.88 8.94 -22.14
C GLN A 171 9.86 10.09 -22.41
N ALA A 172 10.07 10.48 -23.68
CA ALA A 172 10.88 11.64 -24.02
C ALA A 172 10.23 12.95 -23.53
N LYS A 173 8.90 13.08 -23.64
CA LYS A 173 8.14 14.23 -23.15
C LYS A 173 8.04 14.27 -21.62
N VAL A 174 7.92 13.12 -20.97
CA VAL A 174 7.77 12.96 -19.51
C VAL A 174 8.78 11.93 -18.99
N PRO A 175 10.05 12.32 -18.79
CA PRO A 175 11.14 11.39 -18.43
C PRO A 175 10.91 10.58 -17.15
N ASP A 176 10.16 11.14 -16.19
CA ASP A 176 9.83 10.49 -14.91
C ASP A 176 9.02 9.19 -15.08
N THR A 177 8.38 8.99 -16.23
CA THR A 177 7.64 7.76 -16.54
C THR A 177 8.57 6.55 -16.73
N VAL A 178 9.86 6.75 -17.01
CA VAL A 178 10.83 5.65 -17.21
C VAL A 178 11.11 4.93 -15.89
N ALA A 179 11.36 5.69 -14.83
CA ALA A 179 11.71 5.15 -13.52
C ALA A 179 10.45 4.76 -12.73
N ARG A 180 9.92 3.56 -12.95
CA ARG A 180 8.69 3.04 -12.27
C ARG A 180 8.66 3.23 -10.74
N SER A 181 9.83 3.16 -10.08
CA SER A 181 9.93 3.36 -8.62
C SER A 181 10.00 4.83 -8.16
N GLN A 182 10.04 5.77 -9.10
CA GLN A 182 10.06 7.22 -8.86
C GLN A 182 8.77 7.91 -9.30
N GLN A 183 7.92 7.22 -10.07
CA GLN A 183 6.61 7.74 -10.50
C GLN A 183 5.74 8.14 -9.29
N THR A 184 5.13 9.32 -9.41
CA THR A 184 4.20 9.93 -8.45
C THR A 184 2.90 10.37 -9.15
N LEU A 185 1.95 10.95 -8.41
CA LEU A 185 0.74 11.53 -9.00
C LEU A 185 1.06 12.64 -10.01
N SER A 186 2.05 13.48 -9.73
CA SER A 186 2.53 14.51 -10.65
C SER A 186 3.01 13.94 -11.99
N THR A 187 3.67 12.78 -11.96
CA THR A 187 4.07 12.04 -13.18
C THR A 187 2.85 11.64 -14.01
N LEU A 188 1.79 11.13 -13.37
CA LEU A 188 0.55 10.75 -14.07
C LEU A 188 -0.12 11.98 -14.71
N ILE A 189 -0.26 13.08 -13.96
CA ILE A 189 -0.86 14.32 -14.46
C ILE A 189 -0.09 14.83 -15.68
N SER A 190 1.24 14.81 -15.62
CA SER A 190 2.10 15.25 -16.72
C SER A 190 1.97 14.35 -17.95
N LEU A 191 1.88 13.02 -17.75
CA LEU A 191 1.65 12.06 -18.82
C LEU A 191 0.29 12.29 -19.50
N VAL A 192 -0.79 12.41 -18.72
CA VAL A 192 -2.14 12.67 -19.26
C VAL A 192 -2.17 13.95 -20.07
N LYS A 193 -1.54 15.02 -19.58
CA LYS A 193 -1.43 16.29 -20.32
C LYS A 193 -0.68 16.11 -21.64
N ALA A 194 0.44 15.38 -21.64
CA ALA A 194 1.21 15.11 -22.86
C ALA A 194 0.44 14.25 -23.88
N MET A 195 -0.42 13.35 -23.41
CA MET A 195 -1.31 12.54 -24.26
C MET A 195 -2.43 13.39 -24.87
N GLN A 196 -3.07 14.26 -24.07
CA GLN A 196 -4.13 15.17 -24.54
C GLN A 196 -3.62 16.13 -25.61
N SER A 197 -2.49 16.80 -25.36
CA SER A 197 -1.91 17.73 -26.33
C SER A 197 -1.57 17.09 -27.66
N GLN A 198 -1.36 15.77 -27.72
CA GLN A 198 -1.08 15.06 -28.97
C GLN A 198 -2.35 14.67 -29.73
N CYS A 199 -3.48 14.45 -29.06
CA CYS A 199 -4.77 14.27 -29.73
C CYS A 199 -5.25 15.58 -30.39
N ASP A 200 -5.03 16.72 -29.74
CA ASP A 200 -5.42 18.03 -30.28
C ASP A 200 -4.56 18.48 -31.48
N CYS A 201 -3.42 17.81 -31.73
CA CYS A 201 -2.58 18.05 -32.91
C CYS A 201 -3.04 17.29 -34.16
N VAL A 202 -4.00 16.38 -34.02
CA VAL A 202 -4.45 15.45 -35.08
C VAL A 202 -5.89 15.78 -35.53
N ALA A 203 -6.51 16.81 -34.96
CA ALA A 203 -7.77 17.40 -35.40
C ALA A 203 -7.52 18.67 -36.23
#